data_AF-J3P8Q2-F1
#
_entry.id   AF-J3P8Q2-F1
#
_cell.length_a   1.000
_cell.length_b   1.000
_cell.length_c   1.000
_cell.angle_alpha   90.00
_cell.angle_beta   90.00
_cell.angle_gamma   90.00
#
_symmetry.space_group_name_H-M   'P 1'
#
loop_
_entity.id
_entity.type
_entity.pdbx_description
1 polymer ?
#
loop_
_entity_poly.entity_id
_entity_poly.type
_entity_poly.pdbx_seq_one_letter_code
_entity_poly.pdbx_strand_id
1 'polypeptide(L)'
;MAPVDTQPLCHLGAVSRQPDPQRPEPQGFVTSVAPVAVETNASAQDAVPPVGLTVLVAPDDPAFDVVFVHGFTGHPKRTWLHSRSPRLPCESGDGESSRTSSSRSSRIRGFLSPVFKPHKRYREVYWPQELLSETAPSARIATFGYDTNIKHRFHGQISQNSVYDISRDLLVSLTSVRTSSSADDRPLIFVAHSLGGIVVKELLRQSRGYTTHQRHLHSVFLSTRGVIFFGTPHGGSDPRGVQRASRSKDNCQHPTPQL
;
A
#
# COMPACT_ATOMS: atom_id res chain seq x y z
N MET A 1 37.42 -28.25 46.37
CA MET A 1 37.47 -28.54 47.81
C MET A 1 38.68 -27.82 48.40
N ALA A 2 38.45 -26.67 49.02
CA ALA A 2 39.24 -26.01 50.05
C ALA A 2 38.56 -24.64 50.28
N PRO A 3 37.99 -24.37 51.47
CA PRO A 3 37.30 -23.12 51.80
C PRO A 3 38.21 -22.22 52.64
N VAL A 4 38.08 -20.89 52.54
CA VAL A 4 38.48 -19.98 53.64
C VAL A 4 37.55 -18.76 53.69
N ASP A 5 36.83 -18.75 54.80
CA ASP A 5 36.39 -17.67 55.70
C ASP A 5 35.83 -16.30 55.28
N THR A 6 34.88 -15.98 56.14
CA THR A 6 33.95 -14.87 56.33
C THR A 6 34.52 -13.60 56.97
N GLN A 7 34.07 -12.43 56.46
CA GLN A 7 33.56 -11.21 57.16
C GLN A 7 34.50 -10.37 58.09
N PRO A 8 34.13 -9.13 58.55
CA PRO A 8 33.18 -8.10 58.04
C PRO A 8 33.69 -6.62 58.07
N LEU A 9 32.84 -5.72 57.53
CA LEU A 9 32.56 -4.28 57.80
C LEU A 9 33.66 -3.30 58.29
N CYS A 10 33.74 -2.14 57.62
CA CYS A 10 33.88 -0.83 58.27
C CYS A 10 33.25 0.30 57.43
N HIS A 11 32.52 1.18 58.12
CA HIS A 11 31.78 2.35 57.64
C HIS A 11 32.66 3.41 56.96
N LEU A 12 32.15 4.02 55.89
CA LEU A 12 32.59 5.35 55.44
C LEU A 12 31.39 6.30 55.40
N GLY A 13 31.42 7.26 56.31
CA GLY A 13 30.40 8.27 56.52
C GLY A 13 30.30 9.26 55.37
N ALA A 14 29.06 9.69 55.13
CA ALA A 14 28.72 10.77 54.22
C ALA A 14 29.28 12.11 54.74
N VAL A 15 30.13 12.75 53.95
CA VAL A 15 30.53 14.15 54.16
C VAL A 15 29.44 15.06 53.61
N SER A 16 28.70 15.67 54.53
CA SER A 16 27.73 16.74 54.26
C SER A 16 28.46 17.99 53.75
N ARG A 17 28.26 18.37 52.49
CA ARG A 17 28.71 19.67 51.95
C ARG A 17 27.55 20.66 52.06
N GLN A 18 27.70 21.66 52.92
CA GLN A 18 26.83 22.83 52.96
C GLN A 18 27.14 23.77 51.77
N PRO A 19 26.13 24.36 51.10
CA PRO A 19 26.35 25.31 50.01
C PRO A 19 26.63 26.74 50.51
N ASP A 20 27.63 27.35 49.90
CA ASP A 20 28.15 28.71 50.14
C ASP A 20 27.19 29.79 49.59
N PRO A 21 26.72 30.76 50.40
CA PRO A 21 25.61 31.62 50.03
C PRO A 21 26.03 32.99 49.50
N GLN A 22 26.97 33.12 48.54
CA GLN A 22 27.13 34.35 47.74
C GLN A 22 27.74 34.09 46.35
N ARG A 23 26.91 33.72 45.37
CA ARG A 23 27.23 33.89 43.94
C ARG A 23 26.00 34.44 43.20
N PRO A 24 26.08 35.58 42.50
CA PRO A 24 24.97 36.09 41.72
C PRO A 24 24.76 35.25 40.44
N GLU A 25 23.51 34.81 40.24
CA GLU A 25 23.02 34.07 39.07
C GLU A 25 23.07 34.93 37.79
N PRO A 26 23.52 34.41 36.64
CA PRO A 26 23.44 35.13 35.37
C PRO A 26 21.99 35.16 34.86
N GLN A 27 21.46 36.36 34.63
CA GLN A 27 20.13 36.59 34.08
C GLN A 27 20.04 36.02 32.66
N GLY A 28 19.25 34.95 32.49
CA GLY A 28 18.91 34.38 31.20
C GLY A 28 17.99 35.31 30.41
N PHE A 29 18.42 35.65 29.20
CA PHE A 29 17.63 36.39 28.22
C PHE A 29 16.49 35.50 27.68
N VAL A 30 15.26 35.80 28.09
CA VAL A 30 14.05 35.16 27.57
C VAL A 30 13.62 35.83 26.26
N THR A 31 13.97 35.25 25.12
CA THR A 31 13.30 35.55 23.85
C THR A 31 12.01 34.73 23.75
N SER A 32 10.92 35.35 24.17
CA SER A 32 9.56 34.88 23.87
C SER A 32 9.30 35.07 22.38
N VAL A 33 9.39 33.99 21.61
CA VAL A 33 8.90 33.93 20.23
C VAL A 33 7.56 33.21 20.28
N ALA A 34 6.46 33.95 20.13
CA ALA A 34 5.13 33.39 20.00
C ALA A 34 5.06 32.49 18.76
N PRO A 35 4.36 31.34 18.80
CA PRO A 35 4.18 30.52 17.61
C PRO A 35 3.25 31.26 16.65
N VAL A 36 3.79 31.57 15.47
CA VAL A 36 3.01 32.03 14.32
C VAL A 36 2.09 30.88 13.94
N ALA A 37 0.78 31.05 14.13
CA ALA A 37 -0.23 30.13 13.65
C ALA A 37 -0.14 30.07 12.12
N VAL A 38 0.43 28.98 11.60
CA VAL A 38 0.36 28.66 10.18
C VAL A 38 -1.03 28.10 9.95
N GLU A 39 -1.96 28.95 9.50
CA GLU A 39 -3.20 28.50 8.88
C GLU A 39 -2.84 27.75 7.60
N THR A 40 -2.66 26.44 7.71
CA THR A 40 -2.51 25.58 6.53
C THR A 40 -3.87 25.45 5.86
N ASN A 41 -4.04 26.13 4.72
CA ASN A 41 -5.11 25.90 3.77
C ASN A 41 -5.31 24.40 3.53
N ALA A 42 -6.44 23.86 3.99
CA ALA A 42 -6.79 22.44 4.03
C ALA A 42 -7.07 21.79 2.65
N SER A 43 -6.60 22.36 1.53
CA SER A 43 -6.95 21.89 0.18
C SER A 43 -5.82 21.16 -0.56
N ALA A 44 -4.61 21.08 0.00
CA ALA A 44 -3.47 20.41 -0.64
C ALA A 44 -3.15 19.02 -0.08
N GLN A 45 -3.81 18.60 1.01
CA GLN A 45 -3.50 17.35 1.72
C GLN A 45 -4.32 16.12 1.25
N ASP A 46 -5.24 16.27 0.29
CA ASP A 46 -6.17 15.20 -0.16
C ASP A 46 -5.69 14.32 -1.33
N ALA A 47 -4.51 14.61 -1.87
CA ALA A 47 -3.94 13.84 -2.97
C ALA A 47 -2.98 12.78 -2.42
N VAL A 48 -3.43 11.51 -2.42
CA VAL A 48 -2.54 10.36 -2.17
C VAL A 48 -1.43 10.37 -3.22
N PRO A 49 -0.14 10.49 -2.85
CA PRO A 49 0.97 10.46 -3.79
C PRO A 49 1.04 9.16 -4.58
N PRO A 50 1.58 9.17 -5.82
CA PRO A 50 1.68 7.96 -6.64
C PRO A 50 2.71 6.95 -6.14
N VAL A 51 3.68 7.38 -5.31
CA VAL A 51 4.79 6.57 -4.81
C VAL A 51 4.94 6.78 -3.30
N GLY A 52 5.32 5.71 -2.60
CA GLY A 52 5.56 5.71 -1.16
C GLY A 52 4.34 5.23 -0.37
N LEU A 53 4.55 5.10 0.94
CA LEU A 53 3.48 4.73 1.87
C LEU A 53 2.76 5.99 2.35
N THR A 54 1.43 5.98 2.25
CA THR A 54 0.56 7.04 2.75
C THR A 54 -0.39 6.47 3.79
N VAL A 55 -0.35 7.03 4.99
CA VAL A 55 -1.33 6.72 6.04
C VAL A 55 -2.61 7.52 5.74
N LEU A 56 -3.72 6.81 5.56
CA LEU A 56 -5.03 7.38 5.23
C LEU A 56 -5.84 7.65 6.48
N VAL A 57 -5.73 6.77 7.48
CA VAL A 57 -6.43 6.84 8.76
C VAL A 57 -5.47 6.37 9.84
N ALA A 58 -5.29 7.19 10.88
CA ALA A 58 -4.40 6.93 12.00
C ALA A 58 -5.14 7.14 13.33
N PRO A 59 -5.78 6.11 13.90
CA PRO A 59 -6.30 6.20 15.26
C PRO A 59 -5.12 6.29 16.26
N ASP A 60 -5.37 6.83 17.45
CA ASP A 60 -4.34 7.04 18.48
C ASP A 60 -3.69 5.71 18.94
N ASP A 61 -4.52 4.68 19.14
CA ASP A 61 -4.08 3.33 19.48
C ASP A 61 -4.70 2.30 18.52
N PRO A 62 -4.08 2.05 17.36
CA PRO A 62 -4.61 1.10 16.39
C PRO A 62 -4.52 -0.32 16.95
N ALA A 63 -5.63 -1.06 16.92
CA ALA A 63 -5.67 -2.47 17.29
C ALA A 63 -5.03 -3.36 16.22
N PHE A 64 -5.03 -2.92 14.95
CA PHE A 64 -4.41 -3.61 13.82
C PHE A 64 -4.13 -2.66 12.66
N ASP A 65 -3.33 -3.11 11.70
CA ASP A 65 -2.95 -2.39 10.49
C ASP A 65 -3.54 -3.03 9.24
N VAL A 66 -4.03 -2.19 8.32
CA VAL A 66 -4.45 -2.61 6.97
C VAL A 66 -3.65 -1.82 5.93
N VAL A 67 -2.93 -2.53 5.07
CA VAL A 67 -2.09 -1.92 4.03
C VAL A 67 -2.56 -2.32 2.64
N PHE A 68 -2.95 -1.32 1.86
CA PHE A 68 -3.39 -1.46 0.49
C PHE A 68 -2.22 -1.35 -0.49
N VAL A 69 -2.10 -2.29 -1.43
CA VAL A 69 -1.02 -2.32 -2.43
C VAL A 69 -1.62 -2.47 -3.81
N HIS A 70 -1.49 -1.43 -4.65
CA HIS A 70 -2.05 -1.44 -5.99
C HIS A 70 -1.27 -2.34 -6.96
N GLY A 71 -1.85 -2.59 -8.14
CA GLY A 71 -1.27 -3.43 -9.18
C GLY A 71 -0.57 -2.65 -10.30
N PHE A 72 -0.28 -3.36 -11.41
CA PHE A 72 0.28 -2.78 -12.62
C PHE A 72 -0.64 -1.68 -13.19
N THR A 73 -0.05 -0.62 -13.76
CA THR A 73 -0.74 0.62 -14.21
C THR A 73 -1.72 1.24 -13.21
N GLY A 74 -1.61 0.85 -11.94
CA GLY A 74 -2.45 1.33 -10.85
C GLY A 74 -1.97 2.68 -10.30
N HIS A 75 -2.82 3.28 -9.49
CA HIS A 75 -2.46 4.36 -8.57
C HIS A 75 -3.03 3.99 -7.20
N PRO A 76 -2.34 4.31 -6.09
CA PRO A 76 -2.78 3.93 -4.75
C PRO A 76 -4.22 4.38 -4.44
N LYS A 77 -4.63 5.58 -4.88
CA LYS A 77 -6.05 6.01 -4.79
C LYS A 77 -6.99 5.37 -5.83
N ARG A 78 -6.71 5.53 -7.13
CA ARG A 78 -7.62 5.13 -8.23
C ARG A 78 -7.96 3.64 -8.23
N THR A 79 -7.02 2.78 -7.82
CA THR A 79 -7.23 1.32 -7.79
C THR A 79 -8.37 0.92 -6.88
N TRP A 80 -8.60 1.68 -5.80
CA TRP A 80 -9.63 1.42 -4.80
C TRP A 80 -10.74 2.48 -4.82
N LEU A 81 -10.82 3.29 -5.88
CA LEU A 81 -11.87 4.27 -6.03
C LEU A 81 -13.07 3.60 -6.71
N HIS A 82 -14.22 3.59 -6.04
CA HIS A 82 -15.47 3.20 -6.65
C HIS A 82 -16.13 4.41 -7.30
N SER A 83 -16.26 4.39 -8.63
CA SER A 83 -17.01 5.39 -9.39
C SER A 83 -18.08 4.68 -10.21
N ARG A 84 -19.36 5.01 -9.95
CA ARG A 84 -20.47 4.57 -10.83
C ARG A 84 -20.62 5.59 -11.96
N SER A 85 -19.73 5.54 -12.95
CA SER A 85 -20.06 6.14 -14.24
C SER A 85 -20.99 5.20 -15.00
N PRO A 86 -22.10 5.68 -15.60
CA PRO A 86 -22.81 4.91 -16.60
C PRO A 86 -21.81 4.53 -17.69
N ARG A 87 -21.55 3.23 -17.89
CA ARG A 87 -20.76 2.79 -19.04
C ARG A 87 -21.55 3.16 -20.28
N LEU A 88 -21.06 4.14 -21.06
CA LEU A 88 -21.56 4.31 -22.41
C LEU A 88 -21.27 3.01 -23.18
N PRO A 89 -22.22 2.48 -23.96
CA PRO A 89 -21.95 1.34 -24.84
C PRO A 89 -20.75 1.69 -25.74
N CYS A 90 -19.79 0.78 -25.82
CA CYS A 90 -18.76 0.83 -26.84
C CYS A 90 -19.49 0.74 -28.19
N GLU A 91 -19.50 1.82 -28.98
CA GLU A 91 -19.91 1.71 -30.37
C GLU A 91 -18.85 0.88 -31.10
N SER A 92 -19.20 -0.40 -31.29
CA SER A 92 -18.54 -1.29 -32.25
C SER A 92 -18.79 -0.74 -33.65
N GLY A 93 -17.87 0.07 -34.15
CA GLY A 93 -17.84 0.46 -35.55
C GLY A 93 -17.22 -0.67 -36.38
N ASP A 94 -18.05 -1.62 -36.80
CA ASP A 94 -17.71 -2.58 -37.85
C ASP A 94 -17.85 -1.91 -39.23
N GLY A 95 -16.81 -2.04 -40.07
CA GLY A 95 -16.98 -2.24 -41.52
C GLY A 95 -16.97 -1.03 -42.47
N GLU A 96 -15.81 -0.90 -43.15
CA GLU A 96 -15.71 -0.89 -44.63
C GLU A 96 -15.81 0.43 -45.45
N SER A 97 -14.65 0.79 -46.02
CA SER A 97 -14.35 1.26 -47.38
C SER A 97 -15.34 2.16 -48.16
N SER A 98 -14.82 3.33 -48.57
CA SER A 98 -14.70 3.83 -49.97
C SER A 98 -15.15 5.28 -50.22
N ARG A 99 -14.19 6.04 -50.77
CA ARG A 99 -14.22 7.22 -51.66
C ARG A 99 -15.59 7.84 -51.96
N THR A 100 -15.72 9.16 -51.81
CA THR A 100 -15.66 10.17 -52.90
C THR A 100 -16.00 11.57 -52.37
N SER A 101 -15.59 12.56 -53.15
CA SER A 101 -15.55 13.99 -52.88
C SER A 101 -16.90 14.71 -52.91
N SER A 102 -16.86 15.94 -52.39
CA SER A 102 -17.53 17.15 -52.88
C SER A 102 -19.03 17.36 -52.63
N SER A 103 -19.27 18.37 -51.77
CA SER A 103 -20.14 19.53 -52.00
C SER A 103 -21.67 19.41 -51.85
N ARG A 104 -22.16 20.38 -51.06
CA ARG A 104 -23.48 21.05 -51.05
C ARG A 104 -24.58 20.56 -50.10
N SER A 105 -24.78 21.45 -49.11
CA SER A 105 -26.04 22.11 -48.77
C SER A 105 -26.95 21.50 -47.69
N SER A 106 -26.86 22.13 -46.52
CA SER A 106 -27.97 22.74 -45.77
C SER A 106 -29.33 22.05 -45.83
N ARG A 107 -29.72 21.44 -44.70
CA ARG A 107 -31.08 21.59 -44.16
C ARG A 107 -31.01 21.73 -42.65
N ILE A 108 -31.36 22.92 -42.19
CA ILE A 108 -31.79 23.20 -40.82
C ILE A 108 -33.00 22.31 -40.52
N ARG A 109 -32.85 21.39 -39.57
CA ARG A 109 -33.97 20.78 -38.86
C ARG A 109 -33.72 20.94 -37.36
N GLY A 110 -34.52 21.84 -36.78
CA GLY A 110 -35.05 21.70 -35.43
C GLY A 110 -34.05 21.79 -34.29
N PHE A 111 -34.11 22.92 -33.58
CA PHE A 111 -33.82 22.98 -32.15
C PHE A 111 -34.60 21.90 -31.40
N LEU A 112 -33.99 20.73 -31.24
CA LEU A 112 -34.18 19.85 -30.10
C LEU A 112 -32.77 19.57 -29.60
N SER A 113 -32.28 20.45 -28.72
CA SER A 113 -31.19 20.06 -27.82
C SER A 113 -31.60 18.68 -27.27
N PRO A 114 -30.76 17.63 -27.39
CA PRO A 114 -31.06 16.41 -26.67
C PRO A 114 -31.28 16.84 -25.23
N VAL A 115 -32.46 16.52 -24.69
CA VAL A 115 -32.77 16.78 -23.28
C VAL A 115 -31.70 16.03 -22.52
N PHE A 116 -30.65 16.75 -22.11
CA PHE A 116 -29.63 16.25 -21.22
C PHE A 116 -30.36 15.94 -19.93
N LYS A 117 -30.78 14.67 -19.79
CA LYS A 117 -31.17 14.16 -18.48
C LYS A 117 -29.95 14.41 -17.60
N PRO A 118 -30.04 15.21 -16.53
CA PRO A 118 -28.90 15.40 -15.66
C PRO A 118 -28.49 14.01 -15.20
N HIS A 119 -27.33 13.54 -15.64
CA HIS A 119 -26.77 12.30 -15.14
C HIS A 119 -26.70 12.47 -13.63
N LYS A 120 -27.36 11.60 -12.86
CA LYS A 120 -27.14 11.51 -11.42
C LYS A 120 -25.63 11.33 -11.26
N ARG A 121 -24.94 12.36 -10.80
CA ARG A 121 -23.52 12.27 -10.48
C ARG A 121 -23.42 11.36 -9.27
N TYR A 122 -23.09 10.09 -9.52
CA TYR A 122 -22.74 9.20 -8.43
C TYR A 122 -21.42 9.70 -7.84
N ARG A 123 -21.43 9.94 -6.53
CA ARG A 123 -20.23 10.33 -5.78
C ARG A 123 -19.21 9.21 -5.88
N GLU A 124 -17.96 9.58 -6.16
CA GLU A 124 -16.84 8.66 -6.09
C GLU A 124 -16.55 8.35 -4.62
N VAL A 125 -16.32 7.08 -4.31
CA VAL A 125 -16.05 6.61 -2.94
C VAL A 125 -14.70 5.93 -2.91
N TYR A 126 -13.74 6.52 -2.22
CA TYR A 126 -12.46 5.90 -1.93
C TYR A 126 -12.60 5.00 -0.71
N TRP A 127 -13.08 3.77 -0.96
CA TRP A 127 -13.55 2.89 0.10
C TRP A 127 -12.52 2.51 1.18
N PRO A 128 -11.18 2.46 0.93
CA PRO A 128 -10.22 2.23 2.01
C PRO A 128 -10.28 3.30 3.09
N GLN A 129 -10.48 4.56 2.72
CA GLN A 129 -10.55 5.65 3.69
C GLN A 129 -11.99 5.90 4.15
N GLU A 130 -12.97 5.80 3.24
CA GLU A 130 -14.35 6.20 3.53
C GLU A 130 -15.19 5.09 4.15
N LEU A 131 -15.07 3.84 3.70
CA LEU A 131 -15.94 2.74 4.17
C LEU A 131 -15.26 1.86 5.22
N LEU A 132 -13.96 1.58 5.03
CA LEU A 132 -13.23 0.72 5.96
C LEU A 132 -12.99 1.42 7.31
N SER A 133 -12.80 2.73 7.32
CA SER A 133 -12.67 3.51 8.57
C SER A 133 -13.93 3.47 9.41
N GLU A 134 -15.11 3.50 8.78
CA GLU A 134 -16.40 3.35 9.47
C GLU A 134 -16.60 1.92 9.98
N THR A 135 -16.21 0.93 9.19
CA THR A 135 -16.39 -0.49 9.54
C THR A 135 -15.40 -0.96 10.62
N ALA A 136 -14.18 -0.42 10.61
CA ALA A 136 -13.09 -0.79 11.49
C ALA A 136 -12.38 0.46 12.02
N PRO A 137 -13.00 1.21 12.95
CA PRO A 137 -12.47 2.49 13.43
C PRO A 137 -11.16 2.37 14.21
N SER A 138 -10.88 1.19 14.77
CA SER A 138 -9.61 0.90 15.46
C SER A 138 -8.49 0.48 14.50
N ALA A 139 -8.72 0.43 13.19
CA ALA A 139 -7.71 0.07 12.21
C ALA A 139 -6.91 1.30 11.78
N ARG A 140 -5.59 1.20 11.77
CA ARG A 140 -4.78 2.14 10.99
C ARG A 140 -4.74 1.66 9.55
N ILE A 141 -5.07 2.57 8.64
CA ILE A 141 -5.23 2.26 7.22
C ILE A 141 -4.17 3.01 6.44
N ALA A 142 -3.40 2.29 5.64
CA ALA A 142 -2.39 2.86 4.77
C ALA A 142 -2.52 2.31 3.35
N THR A 143 -2.02 3.06 2.37
CA THR A 143 -1.87 2.61 0.99
C THR A 143 -0.43 2.84 0.54
N PHE A 144 0.08 1.95 -0.30
CA PHE A 144 1.42 2.04 -0.87
C PHE A 144 1.35 2.22 -2.37
N GLY A 145 2.06 3.24 -2.84
CA GLY A 145 2.29 3.56 -4.24
C GLY A 145 3.70 3.16 -4.69
N TYR A 146 3.85 2.76 -5.96
CA TYR A 146 5.16 2.58 -6.59
C TYR A 146 5.08 2.87 -8.09
N ASP A 147 6.22 3.25 -8.69
CA ASP A 147 6.26 3.55 -10.12
C ASP A 147 5.98 2.29 -10.95
N THR A 148 4.93 2.35 -11.77
CA THR A 148 4.54 1.26 -12.68
C THR A 148 5.05 1.46 -14.10
N ASN A 149 5.70 2.58 -14.39
CA ASN A 149 6.31 2.92 -15.67
C ASN A 149 7.71 2.30 -15.87
N ILE A 150 8.05 1.25 -15.12
CA ILE A 150 9.23 0.39 -15.35
C ILE A 150 9.03 -0.46 -16.62
N LYS A 151 8.73 0.20 -17.74
CA LYS A 151 8.50 -0.36 -19.07
C LYS A 151 9.30 0.34 -20.16
N HIS A 152 9.88 1.52 -19.94
CA HIS A 152 10.52 2.24 -21.04
C HIS A 152 11.97 1.86 -21.37
N ARG A 153 12.59 0.88 -20.70
CA ARG A 153 13.94 0.42 -21.08
C ARG A 153 14.02 -0.99 -21.65
N PHE A 154 13.04 -1.88 -21.44
CA PHE A 154 13.02 -3.21 -22.06
C PHE A 154 11.57 -3.68 -22.26
N HIS A 155 11.21 -4.04 -23.50
CA HIS A 155 9.88 -4.49 -23.92
C HIS A 155 9.52 -5.87 -23.33
N GLY A 156 9.20 -5.97 -22.04
CA GLY A 156 8.90 -7.27 -21.43
C GLY A 156 8.49 -7.23 -19.96
N GLN A 157 8.17 -8.41 -19.41
CA GLN A 157 7.86 -8.69 -18.01
C GLN A 157 8.57 -7.77 -17.01
N ILE A 158 7.85 -7.40 -15.94
CA ILE A 158 8.45 -6.73 -14.79
C ILE A 158 9.56 -7.63 -14.24
N SER A 159 10.78 -7.10 -14.21
CA SER A 159 11.94 -7.87 -13.78
C SER A 159 11.82 -8.24 -12.30
N GLN A 160 12.39 -9.38 -11.92
CA GLN A 160 12.45 -9.79 -10.51
C GLN A 160 13.18 -8.74 -9.65
N ASN A 161 14.22 -8.11 -10.19
CA ASN A 161 14.96 -7.05 -9.51
C ASN A 161 14.04 -5.87 -9.16
N SER A 162 13.17 -5.45 -10.07
CA SER A 162 12.22 -4.37 -9.82
C SER A 162 11.21 -4.72 -8.73
N VAL A 163 10.68 -5.96 -8.73
CA VAL A 163 9.77 -6.42 -7.66
C VAL A 163 10.48 -6.46 -6.31
N TYR A 164 11.72 -6.96 -6.30
CA TYR A 164 12.57 -7.02 -5.11
C TYR A 164 12.76 -5.63 -4.50
N ASP A 165 13.12 -4.63 -5.32
CA ASP A 165 13.35 -3.26 -4.86
C ASP A 165 12.05 -2.62 -4.34
N ILE A 166 10.96 -2.70 -5.11
CA ILE A 166 9.65 -2.17 -4.69
C ILE A 166 9.19 -2.78 -3.36
N SER A 167 9.39 -4.08 -3.18
CA SER A 167 9.00 -4.78 -1.95
C SER A 167 9.87 -4.39 -0.75
N ARG A 168 11.15 -4.08 -0.99
CA ARG A 168 12.07 -3.56 0.03
C ARG A 168 11.66 -2.16 0.46
N ASP A 169 11.30 -1.30 -0.49
CA ASP A 169 10.81 0.05 -0.21
C ASP A 169 9.51 0.03 0.61
N LEU A 170 8.57 -0.85 0.23
CA LEU A 170 7.36 -1.08 1.02
C LEU A 170 7.69 -1.55 2.44
N LEU A 171 8.61 -2.51 2.58
CA LEU A 171 8.99 -3.05 3.88
C LEU A 171 9.56 -1.97 4.80
N VAL A 172 10.54 -1.21 4.31
CA VAL A 172 11.18 -0.13 5.07
C VAL A 172 10.14 0.93 5.45
N SER A 173 9.36 1.40 4.48
CA SER A 173 8.33 2.42 4.71
C SER A 173 7.29 1.96 5.74
N LEU A 174 6.88 0.70 5.69
CA LEU A 174 5.92 0.12 6.63
C LEU A 174 6.47 0.07 8.05
N THR A 175 7.74 -0.31 8.21
CA THR A 175 8.38 -0.29 9.53
C THR A 175 8.53 1.13 10.08
N SER A 176 8.80 2.12 9.22
CA SER A 176 8.88 3.53 9.63
C SER A 176 7.56 4.08 10.17
N VAL A 177 6.40 3.56 9.73
CA VAL A 177 5.12 3.95 10.33
C VAL A 177 4.76 3.10 11.56
N ARG A 178 5.33 1.90 11.71
CA ARG A 178 5.09 0.99 12.83
C ARG A 178 6.09 1.23 13.98
N THR A 179 6.07 2.42 14.58
CA THR A 179 7.06 2.85 15.59
C THR A 179 6.64 2.74 17.06
N SER A 180 5.36 2.51 17.36
CA SER A 180 4.85 2.39 18.74
C SER A 180 5.40 1.14 19.45
N SER A 181 5.44 1.15 20.78
CA SER A 181 5.93 0.01 21.60
C SER A 181 5.18 -1.31 21.37
N SER A 182 3.92 -1.25 20.88
CA SER A 182 3.10 -2.41 20.50
C SER A 182 3.18 -2.73 18.99
N ALA A 183 3.94 -1.96 18.21
CA ALA A 183 3.90 -2.01 16.77
C ALA A 183 4.57 -3.25 16.18
N ASP A 184 5.41 -3.98 16.93
CA ASP A 184 5.98 -5.24 16.46
C ASP A 184 4.97 -6.40 16.52
N ASP A 185 4.03 -6.37 17.46
CA ASP A 185 3.05 -7.45 17.67
C ASP A 185 1.66 -7.14 17.09
N ARG A 186 1.40 -5.88 16.74
CA ARG A 186 0.11 -5.44 16.22
C ARG A 186 -0.26 -6.18 14.92
N PRO A 187 -1.40 -6.88 14.83
CA PRO A 187 -1.79 -7.62 13.64
C PRO A 187 -1.74 -6.77 12.36
N LEU A 188 -1.24 -7.36 11.29
CA LEU A 188 -1.07 -6.73 9.98
C LEU A 188 -1.81 -7.51 8.90
N ILE A 189 -2.64 -6.82 8.13
CA ILE A 189 -3.38 -7.37 6.99
C ILE A 189 -3.00 -6.60 5.74
N PHE A 190 -2.69 -7.33 4.67
CA PHE A 190 -2.47 -6.73 3.35
C PHE A 190 -3.69 -6.91 2.46
N VAL A 191 -4.03 -5.87 1.70
CA VAL A 191 -5.02 -5.92 0.62
C VAL A 191 -4.31 -5.58 -0.68
N ALA A 192 -4.18 -6.55 -1.57
CA ALA A 192 -3.27 -6.46 -2.70
C ALA A 192 -3.97 -6.76 -4.02
N HIS A 193 -3.75 -5.91 -5.03
CA HIS A 193 -4.31 -6.08 -6.37
C HIS A 193 -3.23 -6.46 -7.39
N SER A 194 -3.50 -7.48 -8.22
CA SER A 194 -2.65 -7.92 -9.33
C SER A 194 -1.18 -8.04 -8.91
N LEU A 195 -0.26 -7.31 -9.55
CA LEU A 195 1.17 -7.24 -9.23
C LEU A 195 1.45 -6.89 -7.76
N GLY A 196 0.62 -6.07 -7.12
CA GLY A 196 0.78 -5.71 -5.71
C GLY A 196 0.81 -6.93 -4.81
N GLY A 197 0.10 -8.01 -5.18
CA GLY A 197 0.16 -9.26 -4.43
C GLY A 197 1.49 -10.00 -4.58
N ILE A 198 2.18 -9.86 -5.71
CA ILE A 198 3.54 -10.37 -5.88
C ILE A 198 4.52 -9.55 -5.04
N VAL A 199 4.36 -8.22 -5.03
CA VAL A 199 5.16 -7.31 -4.17
C VAL A 199 5.01 -7.68 -2.70
N VAL A 200 3.79 -7.92 -2.21
CA VAL A 200 3.53 -8.34 -0.82
C VAL A 200 4.18 -9.69 -0.52
N LYS A 201 4.08 -10.66 -1.42
CA LYS A 201 4.73 -11.97 -1.23
C LYS A 201 6.25 -11.84 -1.11
N GLU A 202 6.86 -11.04 -1.99
CA GLU A 202 8.29 -10.80 -1.97
C GLU A 202 8.73 -10.05 -0.70
N LEU A 203 7.94 -9.06 -0.25
CA LEU A 203 8.15 -8.38 1.03
C LEU A 203 8.13 -9.38 2.19
N LEU A 204 7.17 -10.29 2.25
CA LEU A 204 7.08 -11.28 3.33
C LEU A 204 8.25 -12.26 3.29
N ARG A 205 8.70 -12.64 2.08
CA ARG A 205 9.90 -13.46 1.89
C ARG A 205 11.16 -12.75 2.41
N GLN A 206 11.34 -11.47 2.09
CA GLN A 206 12.45 -10.66 2.59
C GLN A 206 12.37 -10.47 4.10
N SER A 207 11.19 -10.09 4.62
CA SER A 207 10.93 -9.87 6.04
C SER A 207 11.27 -11.10 6.88
N ARG A 208 10.86 -12.29 6.43
CA ARG A 208 11.21 -13.58 7.06
C ARG A 208 12.71 -13.82 7.14
N GLY A 209 13.49 -13.33 6.18
CA GLY A 209 14.94 -13.49 6.12
C GLY A 209 15.73 -12.64 7.12
N TYR A 210 15.12 -11.61 7.71
CA TYR A 210 15.76 -10.82 8.76
C TYR A 210 15.79 -11.56 10.10
N THR A 211 16.82 -11.30 10.90
CA THR A 211 17.08 -11.95 12.19
C THR A 211 16.94 -10.98 13.36
N THR A 212 17.32 -11.42 14.56
CA THR A 212 17.22 -10.68 15.84
C THR A 212 17.88 -9.29 15.84
N HIS A 213 18.87 -9.01 14.98
CA HIS A 213 19.49 -7.69 14.89
C HIS A 213 18.60 -6.66 14.15
N GLN A 214 17.63 -7.11 13.37
CA GLN A 214 16.72 -6.27 12.58
C GLN A 214 15.26 -6.63 12.89
N ARG A 215 14.92 -6.67 14.20
CA ARG A 215 13.60 -7.09 14.68
C ARG A 215 12.44 -6.36 14.02
N HIS A 216 12.53 -5.04 13.84
CA HIS A 216 11.45 -4.25 13.20
C HIS A 216 11.16 -4.71 11.76
N LEU A 217 12.17 -5.14 10.99
CA LEU A 217 11.94 -5.68 9.64
C LEU A 217 11.38 -7.10 9.70
N HIS A 218 11.80 -7.91 10.68
CA HIS A 218 11.30 -9.26 10.88
C HIS A 218 9.87 -9.30 11.44
N SER A 219 9.50 -8.31 12.26
CA SER A 219 8.19 -8.23 12.91
C SER A 219 7.06 -8.07 11.90
N VAL A 220 7.32 -7.51 10.71
CA VAL A 220 6.35 -7.48 9.62
C VAL A 220 5.89 -8.89 9.22
N PHE A 221 6.80 -9.86 9.08
CA PHE A 221 6.44 -11.24 8.79
C PHE A 221 5.67 -11.88 9.95
N LEU A 222 6.12 -11.67 11.20
CA LEU A 222 5.49 -12.27 12.39
C LEU A 222 4.09 -11.71 12.66
N SER A 223 3.89 -10.41 12.47
CA SER A 223 2.62 -9.72 12.70
C SER A 223 1.62 -9.89 11.56
N THR A 224 2.05 -10.34 10.38
CA THR A 224 1.15 -10.55 9.24
C THR A 224 0.18 -11.69 9.53
N ARG A 225 -1.11 -11.34 9.67
CA ARG A 225 -2.19 -12.29 9.95
C ARG A 225 -2.92 -12.77 8.71
N GLY A 226 -2.87 -12.01 7.63
CA GLY A 226 -3.52 -12.38 6.38
C GLY A 226 -3.17 -11.47 5.21
N VAL A 227 -3.41 -11.98 4.01
CA VAL A 227 -3.32 -11.23 2.75
C VAL A 227 -4.58 -11.51 1.93
N ILE A 228 -5.23 -10.46 1.47
CA ILE A 228 -6.41 -10.51 0.59
C ILE A 228 -5.95 -10.17 -0.82
N PHE A 229 -6.08 -11.11 -1.76
CA PHE A 229 -5.63 -10.95 -3.14
C PHE A 229 -6.79 -10.66 -4.09
N PHE A 230 -6.61 -9.65 -4.95
CA PHE A 230 -7.51 -9.34 -6.06
C PHE A 230 -6.78 -9.53 -7.38
N GLY A 231 -7.05 -10.61 -8.10
CA GLY A 231 -6.47 -10.86 -9.43
C GLY A 231 -4.95 -11.01 -9.45
N THR A 232 -4.33 -11.41 -8.33
CA THR A 232 -2.88 -11.65 -8.25
C THR A 232 -2.52 -12.99 -8.90
N PRO A 233 -1.62 -13.02 -9.90
CA PRO A 233 -1.11 -14.28 -10.43
C PRO A 233 -0.29 -14.99 -9.35
N HIS A 234 -0.66 -16.21 -8.97
CA HIS A 234 0.02 -16.94 -7.89
C HIS A 234 1.01 -18.00 -8.40
N GLY A 235 0.75 -18.58 -9.57
CA GLY A 235 1.77 -19.29 -10.32
C GLY A 235 2.69 -18.28 -10.98
N GLY A 236 4.00 -18.48 -10.89
CA GLY A 236 4.93 -17.73 -11.72
C GLY A 236 4.61 -17.89 -13.20
N SER A 237 5.31 -17.16 -14.06
CA SER A 237 5.36 -17.46 -15.49
C SER A 237 6.10 -18.79 -15.68
N ASP A 238 5.45 -19.92 -15.39
CA ASP A 238 5.97 -21.24 -15.75
C ASP A 238 5.72 -21.42 -17.26
N PRO A 239 6.75 -21.38 -18.12
CA PRO A 239 6.57 -21.65 -19.55
C PRO A 239 6.03 -23.08 -19.81
N ARG A 240 5.99 -23.97 -18.81
CA ARG A 240 5.46 -25.34 -18.93
C ARG A 240 3.95 -25.43 -18.65
N GLY A 241 3.33 -24.41 -18.06
CA GLY A 241 1.88 -24.38 -17.82
C GLY A 241 1.06 -24.29 -19.11
N VAL A 242 1.63 -23.70 -20.17
CA VAL A 242 0.98 -23.54 -21.48
C VAL A 242 1.00 -24.83 -22.32
N GLN A 243 1.91 -25.79 -22.05
CA GLN A 243 1.98 -27.05 -22.81
C GLN A 243 1.09 -28.17 -22.28
N ARG A 244 0.45 -28.01 -21.11
CA ARG A 244 -0.38 -29.07 -20.53
C ARG A 244 -1.86 -29.00 -20.95
N ALA A 245 -2.29 -27.88 -21.53
CA ALA A 245 -3.65 -27.69 -22.04
C ALA A 245 -3.87 -28.25 -23.46
N SER A 246 -2.81 -28.64 -24.19
CA SER A 246 -2.90 -29.13 -25.58
C SER A 246 -2.74 -30.64 -25.75
N ARG A 247 -2.56 -31.43 -24.67
CA ARG A 247 -2.36 -32.89 -24.77
C ARG A 247 -3.46 -33.76 -24.15
N SER A 248 -4.61 -33.18 -23.78
CA SER A 248 -5.72 -33.93 -23.16
C SER A 248 -6.95 -34.12 -24.08
N LYS A 249 -6.82 -33.95 -25.40
CA LYS A 249 -7.91 -34.24 -26.34
C LYS A 249 -7.74 -35.50 -27.20
N ASP A 250 -6.58 -36.15 -27.14
CA ASP A 250 -6.31 -37.33 -27.99
C ASP A 250 -6.18 -38.62 -27.16
N ASN A 251 -7.19 -38.96 -26.35
CA ASN A 251 -7.35 -40.36 -25.93
C ASN A 251 -8.77 -40.70 -25.44
N CYS A 252 -9.76 -40.58 -26.33
CA CYS A 252 -11.03 -41.30 -26.18
C CYS A 252 -11.05 -42.42 -27.21
N GLN A 253 -10.38 -43.54 -26.93
CA GLN A 253 -10.58 -44.78 -27.66
C GLN A 253 -11.80 -45.50 -27.07
N HIS A 254 -12.80 -45.75 -27.92
CA HIS A 254 -13.98 -46.54 -27.60
C HIS A 254 -13.61 -48.03 -27.44
N PRO A 255 -14.13 -48.75 -26.42
CA PRO A 255 -13.99 -50.20 -26.35
C PRO A 255 -14.93 -50.87 -27.37
N THR A 256 -14.38 -51.75 -28.19
CA THR A 256 -15.11 -52.62 -29.11
C THR A 256 -15.74 -53.80 -28.34
N PRO A 257 -16.99 -54.20 -28.61
CA PRO A 257 -17.59 -55.34 -27.94
C PRO A 257 -17.08 -56.65 -28.55
N GLN A 258 -16.66 -57.57 -27.69
CA GLN A 258 -16.31 -58.95 -28.03
C GLN A 258 -17.60 -59.74 -28.33
N LEU A 259 -17.55 -60.57 -29.38
CA LEU A 259 -18.49 -61.66 -29.64
C LEU A 259 -17.84 -62.98 -29.21
#